data_AF-A0A358ENY0-F1
#
_entry.id   AF-A0A358ENY0-F1
#
_cell.length_a   1.000
_cell.length_b   1.000
_cell.length_c   1.000
_cell.angle_alpha   90.00
_cell.angle_beta   90.00
_cell.angle_gamma   90.00
#
_symmetry.space_group_name_H-M   'P 1'
#
loop_
_entity.id
_entity.type
_entity.pdbx_description
1 polymer ?
#
loop_
_entity_poly.entity_id
_entity_poly.type
_entity_poly.pdbx_seq_one_letter_code
_entity_poly.pdbx_strand_id
1 'polypeptide(L)'
;TWLAYCGDRILDGRRLQSSVLSVRHEFARIHWRSLTKVWFLVLGLTIFLTTKLNLMELVYGALFGVFIGLYFLLQHHPLTRIEAGKYKEFLAGIGFASGTVLFLFVRVDLTALFFLMFILWALLCVVNCLIISVKEITLDKEMGQSSQARTWPKLGRFIPGVLICLILFSLTVCFLDNRWILLSLCFCLSCGGLVQLCRRSSGCGSPLFRVLTDAVLLSPLIFIV
;
A
#
# COMPACT_ATOMS: atom_id res chain seq x y z
N THR A 1 0.83 1.51 9.65
CA THR A 1 0.34 0.84 8.42
C THR A 1 -0.37 -0.48 8.72
N TRP A 2 0.21 -1.40 9.50
CA TRP A 2 -0.42 -2.69 9.84
C TRP A 2 -1.81 -2.55 10.51
N LEU A 3 -1.93 -1.71 11.54
CA LEU A 3 -3.22 -1.45 12.21
C LEU A 3 -4.30 -0.94 11.23
N ALA A 4 -3.91 -0.11 10.26
CA ALA A 4 -4.83 0.37 9.24
C ALA A 4 -5.26 -0.78 8.31
N TYR A 5 -4.33 -1.59 7.82
CA TYR A 5 -4.66 -2.74 7.00
C TYR A 5 -5.60 -3.73 7.73
N CYS A 6 -5.26 -4.12 8.95
CA CYS A 6 -6.09 -5.06 9.72
C CYS A 6 -7.45 -4.45 10.10
N GLY A 7 -7.50 -3.17 10.46
CA GLY A 7 -8.75 -2.47 10.76
C GLY A 7 -9.70 -2.48 9.57
N ASP A 8 -9.18 -2.15 8.38
CA ASP A 8 -9.94 -2.19 7.14
C ASP A 8 -10.54 -3.58 6.87
N ARG A 9 -9.72 -4.63 7.01
CA ARG A 9 -10.18 -6.03 6.83
C ARG A 9 -11.20 -6.47 7.88
N ILE A 10 -11.09 -6.04 9.14
CA ILE A 10 -12.07 -6.33 10.19
C ILE A 10 -13.41 -5.65 9.84
N LEU A 11 -13.38 -4.39 9.43
CA LEU A 11 -14.59 -3.64 9.04
C LEU A 11 -15.26 -4.24 7.81
N ASP A 12 -14.48 -4.62 6.80
CA ASP A 12 -14.97 -5.36 5.63
C ASP A 12 -15.58 -6.70 6.03
N GLY A 13 -14.86 -7.50 6.82
CA GLY A 13 -15.29 -8.82 7.27
C GLY A 13 -16.60 -8.79 8.07
N ARG A 14 -16.81 -7.77 8.91
CA ARG A 14 -18.06 -7.59 9.67
C ARG A 14 -19.29 -7.32 8.80
N ARG A 15 -19.09 -6.80 7.58
CA ARG A 15 -20.18 -6.45 6.65
C ARG A 15 -20.59 -7.60 5.76
N LEU A 16 -19.70 -8.57 5.56
CA LEU A 16 -19.96 -9.72 4.71
C LEU A 16 -20.97 -10.65 5.39
N GLN A 17 -22.18 -10.73 4.81
CA GLN A 17 -23.27 -11.55 5.33
C GLN A 17 -23.18 -13.02 4.87
N SER A 18 -22.44 -13.29 3.80
CA SER A 18 -22.28 -14.62 3.21
C SER A 18 -20.80 -15.01 3.08
N SER A 19 -20.56 -16.29 2.84
CA SER A 19 -19.23 -16.80 2.45
C SER A 19 -18.73 -16.06 1.22
N VAL A 20 -17.43 -15.77 1.20
CA VAL A 20 -16.75 -15.10 0.09
C VAL A 20 -15.60 -15.94 -0.45
N LEU A 21 -15.36 -15.84 -1.76
CA LEU A 21 -14.30 -16.59 -2.45
C LEU A 21 -12.88 -16.21 -1.98
N SER A 22 -12.72 -15.03 -1.37
CA SER A 22 -11.44 -14.55 -0.90
C SER A 22 -11.11 -15.11 0.49
N VAL A 23 -10.15 -16.04 0.56
CA VAL A 23 -9.68 -16.68 1.82
C VAL A 23 -9.41 -15.65 2.93
N ARG A 24 -8.79 -14.51 2.61
CA ARG A 24 -8.49 -13.44 3.60
C ARG A 24 -9.74 -12.77 4.17
N HIS A 25 -10.75 -12.55 3.33
CA HIS A 25 -11.98 -11.89 3.75
C HIS A 25 -12.86 -12.87 4.51
N GLU A 26 -12.83 -14.15 4.11
CA GLU A 26 -13.50 -15.23 4.82
C GLU A 26 -12.89 -15.42 6.21
N PHE A 27 -11.56 -15.43 6.32
CA PHE A 27 -10.87 -15.46 7.61
C PHE A 27 -11.24 -14.26 8.48
N ALA A 28 -11.24 -13.05 7.91
CA ALA A 28 -11.64 -11.84 8.64
C ALA A 28 -13.11 -11.88 9.07
N ARG A 29 -14.01 -12.42 8.24
CA ARG A 29 -15.44 -12.60 8.52
C ARG A 29 -15.68 -13.60 9.66
N ILE A 30 -14.99 -14.75 9.64
CA ILE A 30 -15.14 -15.79 10.67
C ILE A 30 -14.54 -15.32 12.01
N HIS A 31 -13.35 -14.71 11.98
CA HIS A 31 -12.57 -14.40 13.19
C HIS A 31 -12.60 -12.93 13.61
N TRP A 32 -13.54 -12.13 13.11
CA TRP A 32 -13.56 -10.67 13.33
C TRP A 32 -13.47 -10.29 14.82
N ARG A 33 -14.10 -11.06 15.73
CA ARG A 33 -14.05 -10.80 17.18
C ARG A 33 -12.65 -10.98 17.75
N SER A 34 -11.99 -12.08 17.42
CA SER A 34 -10.62 -12.37 17.87
C SER A 34 -9.65 -11.37 17.27
N LEU A 35 -9.79 -11.06 15.98
CA LEU A 35 -9.00 -10.04 15.31
C LEU A 35 -9.18 -8.65 15.94
N THR A 36 -10.40 -8.29 16.34
CA THR A 36 -10.68 -7.02 17.04
C THR A 36 -9.94 -6.94 18.37
N LYS A 37 -9.91 -8.03 19.16
CA LYS A 37 -9.16 -8.07 20.43
C LYS A 37 -7.66 -7.88 20.20
N VAL A 38 -7.08 -8.62 19.24
CA VAL A 38 -5.67 -8.48 18.86
C VAL A 38 -5.37 -7.07 18.36
N TRP A 39 -6.27 -6.50 17.56
CA TRP A 39 -6.13 -5.15 17.04
C TRP A 39 -6.08 -4.10 18.16
N PHE A 40 -6.96 -4.18 19.16
CA PHE A 40 -6.92 -3.28 20.31
C PHE A 40 -5.68 -3.47 21.19
N LEU A 41 -5.19 -4.71 21.34
CA LEU A 41 -3.94 -4.99 22.05
C LEU A 41 -2.75 -4.32 21.35
N VAL A 42 -2.63 -4.49 20.03
CA VAL A 42 -1.57 -3.88 19.22
C VAL A 42 -1.71 -2.35 19.20
N LEU A 43 -2.93 -1.82 19.18
CA LEU A 43 -3.18 -0.38 19.30
C LEU A 43 -2.68 0.15 20.65
N GLY A 44 -3.02 -0.52 21.76
CA GLY A 44 -2.55 -0.13 23.10
C GLY A 44 -1.03 -0.15 23.20
N LEU A 45 -0.38 -1.19 22.68
CA LEU A 45 1.08 -1.25 22.59
C LEU A 45 1.65 -0.11 21.74
N THR A 46 1.02 0.20 20.61
CA THR A 46 1.45 1.30 19.74
C THR A 46 1.35 2.64 20.46
N ILE A 47 0.25 2.91 21.17
CA ILE A 47 0.07 4.13 21.98
C ILE A 47 1.14 4.20 23.08
N PHE A 48 1.41 3.09 23.77
CA PHE A 48 2.49 3.06 24.76
C PHE A 48 3.84 3.40 24.14
N LEU A 49 4.19 2.82 22.99
CA LEU A 49 5.43 3.11 22.28
C LEU A 49 5.52 4.56 21.79
N THR A 50 4.38 5.18 21.44
CA THR A 50 4.38 6.60 21.03
C THR A 50 4.81 7.56 22.15
N THR A 51 4.71 7.15 23.43
CA THR A 51 5.23 7.95 24.55
C THR A 51 6.75 8.14 24.53
N LYS A 52 7.46 7.36 23.70
CA LYS A 52 8.91 7.45 23.50
C LYS A 52 9.32 8.33 22.32
N LEU A 53 8.36 8.83 21.54
CA LEU A 53 8.62 9.71 20.41
C LEU A 53 8.81 11.15 20.89
N ASN A 54 9.60 11.91 20.13
CA ASN A 54 9.70 13.35 20.39
C ASN A 54 8.43 14.09 19.92
N LEU A 55 8.28 15.36 20.32
CA LEU A 55 7.08 16.15 20.02
C LEU A 55 6.81 16.27 18.51
N MET A 56 7.85 16.44 17.69
CA MET A 56 7.68 16.56 16.23
C MET A 56 7.20 15.24 15.60
N GLU A 57 7.81 14.12 15.98
CA GLU A 57 7.40 12.79 15.57
C GLU A 57 5.94 12.50 15.97
N LEU A 58 5.52 12.95 17.17
CA LEU A 58 4.13 12.87 17.62
C LEU A 58 3.18 13.70 16.76
N VAL A 59 3.54 14.94 16.42
CA VAL A 59 2.71 15.81 15.57
C VAL A 59 2.54 15.20 14.18
N TYR A 60 3.63 14.78 13.53
CA TYR A 60 3.56 14.12 12.23
C TYR A 60 2.80 12.80 12.30
N GLY A 61 3.00 12.02 13.36
CA GLY A 61 2.25 10.80 13.64
C GLY A 61 0.75 11.05 13.78
N ALA A 62 0.37 12.11 14.51
CA ALA A 62 -1.03 12.50 14.69
C ALA A 62 -1.67 12.98 13.39
N LEU A 63 -0.99 13.81 12.61
CA LEU A 63 -1.46 14.26 11.29
C LEU A 63 -1.67 13.08 10.34
N PHE A 64 -0.73 12.14 10.32
CA PHE A 64 -0.86 10.90 9.55
C PHE A 64 -2.01 10.03 10.07
N GLY A 65 -2.20 9.95 11.39
CA GLY A 65 -3.35 9.28 12.01
C GLY A 65 -4.68 9.88 11.59
N VAL A 66 -4.79 11.22 11.54
CA VAL A 66 -5.98 11.92 11.04
C VAL A 66 -6.22 11.58 9.57
N PHE A 67 -5.19 11.59 8.73
CA PHE A 67 -5.32 11.19 7.32
C PHE A 67 -5.87 9.76 7.16
N ILE A 68 -5.34 8.79 7.91
CA ILE A 68 -5.83 7.41 7.90
C ILE A 68 -7.26 7.31 8.45
N GLY A 69 -7.59 8.08 9.49
CA GLY A 69 -8.93 8.15 10.05
C GLY A 69 -9.96 8.69 9.05
N LEU A 70 -9.62 9.76 8.32
CA LEU A 70 -10.44 10.31 7.24
C LEU A 70 -10.60 9.31 6.10
N TYR A 71 -9.53 8.61 5.70
CA TYR A 71 -9.62 7.53 4.72
C TYR A 71 -10.63 6.47 5.15
N PHE A 72 -10.55 5.98 6.41
CA PHE A 72 -11.52 5.01 6.92
C PHE A 72 -12.94 5.54 6.95
N LEU A 73 -13.13 6.78 7.40
CA LEU A 73 -14.45 7.40 7.42
C LEU A 73 -15.04 7.42 6.01
N LEU A 74 -14.29 7.90 5.02
CA LEU A 74 -14.75 7.99 3.63
C LEU A 74 -15.01 6.61 3.01
N GLN A 75 -14.12 5.66 3.23
CA GLN A 75 -14.19 4.31 2.66
C GLN A 75 -15.33 3.49 3.27
N HIS A 76 -15.61 3.66 4.56
CA HIS A 76 -16.59 2.86 5.28
C HIS A 76 -17.95 3.53 5.42
N HIS A 77 -18.08 4.85 5.23
CA HIS A 77 -19.36 5.54 5.36
C HIS A 77 -20.31 5.23 4.17
N PRO A 78 -21.60 4.90 4.40
CA PRO A 78 -22.52 4.46 3.34
C PRO A 78 -22.68 5.45 2.18
N LEU A 79 -22.63 6.76 2.45
CA LEU A 79 -22.82 7.80 1.44
C LEU A 79 -21.58 8.00 0.54
N THR A 80 -20.38 7.77 1.06
CA THR A 80 -19.12 8.12 0.37
C THR A 80 -18.36 6.90 -0.14
N ARG A 81 -18.67 5.69 0.36
CA ARG A 81 -17.93 4.44 0.05
C ARG A 81 -17.76 4.15 -1.44
N ILE A 82 -18.76 4.47 -2.26
CA ILE A 82 -18.73 4.16 -3.69
C ILE A 82 -17.70 5.05 -4.37
N GLU A 83 -17.73 6.34 -4.08
CA GLU A 83 -16.79 7.32 -4.62
C GLU A 83 -15.38 7.14 -4.04
N ALA A 84 -15.25 7.00 -2.71
CA ALA A 84 -13.97 6.76 -2.04
C ALA A 84 -13.30 5.48 -2.54
N GLY A 85 -14.09 4.42 -2.78
CA GLY A 85 -13.61 3.15 -3.28
C GLY A 85 -13.06 3.20 -4.71
N LYS A 86 -13.40 4.23 -5.51
CA LYS A 86 -12.72 4.50 -6.80
C LYS A 86 -11.30 5.02 -6.64
N TYR A 87 -10.89 5.39 -5.44
CA TYR A 87 -9.56 5.90 -5.14
C TYR A 87 -8.84 5.08 -4.07
N LYS A 88 -9.40 3.93 -3.68
CA LYS A 88 -8.88 3.14 -2.55
C LYS A 88 -7.43 2.71 -2.75
N GLU A 89 -7.05 2.27 -3.96
CA GLU A 89 -5.68 1.82 -4.23
C GLU A 89 -4.68 2.96 -4.19
N PHE A 90 -5.06 4.12 -4.72
CA PHE A 90 -4.25 5.33 -4.66
C PHE A 90 -4.03 5.79 -3.21
N LEU A 91 -5.11 5.89 -2.44
CA LEU A 91 -5.05 6.31 -1.03
C LEU A 91 -4.28 5.29 -0.17
N ALA A 92 -4.47 3.99 -0.41
CA ALA A 92 -3.75 2.93 0.28
C ALA A 92 -2.24 2.98 -0.06
N GLY A 93 -1.88 3.14 -1.34
CA GLY A 93 -0.49 3.24 -1.77
C GLY A 93 0.22 4.46 -1.18
N ILE A 94 -0.42 5.64 -1.20
CA ILE A 94 0.12 6.86 -0.57
C ILE A 94 0.21 6.70 0.94
N GLY A 95 -0.82 6.14 1.58
CA GLY A 95 -0.81 5.90 3.02
C GLY A 95 0.32 4.95 3.42
N PHE A 96 0.54 3.88 2.66
CA PHE A 96 1.65 2.97 2.89
C PHE A 96 2.99 3.69 2.73
N ALA A 97 3.21 4.37 1.60
CA ALA A 97 4.46 5.05 1.32
C ALA A 97 4.79 6.14 2.36
N SER A 98 3.80 6.96 2.70
CA SER A 98 3.95 8.01 3.72
C SER A 98 4.27 7.39 5.08
N GLY A 99 3.59 6.30 5.44
CA GLY A 99 3.80 5.60 6.70
C GLY A 99 5.20 4.99 6.85
N THR A 100 5.89 4.63 5.77
CA THR A 100 7.26 4.09 5.83
C THR A 100 8.32 5.17 5.95
N VAL A 101 8.09 6.37 5.42
CA VAL A 101 9.08 7.46 5.43
C VAL A 101 8.77 8.58 6.44
N LEU A 102 7.63 8.52 7.13
CA LEU A 102 7.12 9.60 8.00
C LEU A 102 8.19 10.13 8.96
N PHE A 103 8.92 9.23 9.62
CA PHE A 103 9.94 9.60 10.60
C PHE A 103 11.25 10.10 9.97
N LEU A 104 11.47 9.85 8.68
CA LEU A 104 12.62 10.42 7.96
C LEU A 104 12.46 11.93 7.81
N PHE A 105 11.24 12.45 7.66
CA PHE A 105 11.01 13.90 7.52
C PHE A 105 11.53 14.72 8.71
N VAL A 106 11.70 14.10 9.87
CA VAL A 106 12.19 14.74 11.10
C VAL A 106 13.71 14.55 11.27
N ARG A 107 14.32 13.61 10.54
CA ARG A 107 15.68 13.12 10.82
C ARG A 107 16.70 13.37 9.70
N VAL A 108 16.24 13.69 8.48
CA VAL A 108 17.13 13.91 7.34
C VAL A 108 16.88 15.27 6.70
N ASP A 109 17.90 15.77 6.02
CA ASP A 109 17.79 17.00 5.23
C ASP A 109 16.84 16.79 4.05
N LEU A 110 15.81 17.63 3.98
CA LEU A 110 14.76 17.58 2.96
C LEU A 110 15.22 18.23 1.66
N THR A 111 16.07 17.52 0.92
CA THR A 111 16.55 17.94 -0.40
C THR A 111 15.49 17.72 -1.49
N ALA A 112 15.62 18.41 -2.61
CA ALA A 112 14.74 18.18 -3.78
C ALA A 112 14.78 16.72 -4.27
N LEU A 113 15.95 16.08 -4.22
CA LEU A 113 16.12 14.68 -4.59
C LEU A 113 15.43 13.73 -3.61
N PHE A 114 15.41 14.05 -2.31
CA PHE A 114 14.64 13.30 -1.31
C PHE A 114 13.14 13.31 -1.67
N PHE A 115 12.57 14.48 -1.97
CA PHE A 115 11.17 14.58 -2.37
C PHE A 115 10.88 13.82 -3.67
N LEU A 116 11.78 13.89 -4.65
CA LEU A 116 11.64 13.13 -5.89
C LEU A 116 11.65 11.62 -5.64
N MET A 117 12.57 11.10 -4.83
CA MET A 117 12.58 9.68 -4.46
C MET A 117 11.35 9.28 -3.66
N PHE A 118 10.86 10.14 -2.78
CA PHE A 118 9.62 9.91 -2.05
C PHE A 118 8.42 9.81 -3.00
N ILE A 119 8.31 10.71 -3.99
CA ILE A 119 7.25 10.66 -5.01
C ILE A 119 7.34 9.36 -5.81
N LEU A 120 8.54 8.98 -6.26
CA LEU A 120 8.75 7.70 -6.98
C LEU A 120 8.33 6.50 -6.12
N TRP A 121 8.70 6.50 -4.83
CA TRP A 121 8.30 5.47 -3.86
C TRP A 121 6.78 5.41 -3.68
N ALA A 122 6.11 6.55 -3.52
CA ALA A 122 4.67 6.61 -3.41
C ALA A 122 3.97 6.09 -4.68
N LEU A 123 4.45 6.48 -5.86
CA LEU A 123 3.95 5.97 -7.14
C LEU A 123 4.15 4.46 -7.27
N LEU A 124 5.30 3.93 -6.85
CA LEU A 124 5.55 2.50 -6.86
C LEU A 124 4.57 1.74 -5.96
N CYS A 125 4.29 2.25 -4.75
CA CYS A 125 3.32 1.66 -3.83
C CYS A 125 1.90 1.69 -4.41
N VAL A 126 1.50 2.79 -5.05
CA VAL A 126 0.23 2.89 -5.77
C VAL A 126 0.17 1.87 -6.91
N VAL A 127 1.22 1.76 -7.73
CA VAL A 127 1.28 0.81 -8.84
C VAL A 127 1.22 -0.63 -8.35
N ASN A 128 1.89 -0.97 -7.24
CA ASN A 128 1.76 -2.27 -6.57
C ASN A 128 0.29 -2.57 -6.21
N CYS A 129 -0.42 -1.64 -5.57
CA CYS A 129 -1.84 -1.80 -5.26
C CYS A 129 -2.70 -1.95 -6.51
N LEU A 130 -2.40 -1.19 -7.57
CA LEU A 130 -3.11 -1.26 -8.85
C LEU A 130 -2.91 -2.60 -9.57
N ILE A 131 -1.71 -3.17 -9.52
CA ILE A 131 -1.41 -4.49 -10.09
C ILE A 131 -2.30 -5.56 -9.46
N ILE A 132 -2.41 -5.53 -8.12
CA ILE A 132 -3.27 -6.45 -7.37
C ILE A 132 -4.74 -6.25 -7.78
N SER A 133 -5.20 -4.99 -7.80
CA SER A 133 -6.57 -4.62 -8.16
C SER A 133 -6.96 -5.07 -9.58
N VAL A 134 -6.06 -4.90 -10.56
CA VAL A 134 -6.28 -5.37 -11.94
C VAL A 134 -6.42 -6.88 -12.01
N LYS A 135 -5.64 -7.63 -11.22
CA LYS A 135 -5.69 -9.10 -11.19
C LYS A 135 -6.86 -9.67 -10.40
N GLU A 136 -7.48 -8.85 -9.56
CA GLU A 136 -8.61 -9.23 -8.70
C GLU A 136 -9.93 -8.63 -9.15
N ILE A 137 -9.99 -8.03 -10.35
CA ILE A 137 -11.18 -7.33 -10.85
C ILE A 137 -12.45 -8.21 -10.85
N THR A 138 -12.32 -9.51 -11.14
CA THR A 138 -13.42 -10.49 -11.12
C THR A 138 -13.90 -10.74 -9.70
N LEU A 139 -12.96 -10.99 -8.78
CA LEU A 139 -13.25 -11.21 -7.35
C LEU A 139 -13.87 -9.96 -6.71
N ASP A 140 -13.35 -8.77 -7.02
CA ASP A 140 -13.92 -7.50 -6.56
C ASP A 140 -15.35 -7.29 -7.10
N LYS A 141 -15.62 -7.70 -8.35
CA LYS A 141 -16.96 -7.63 -8.94
C LYS A 141 -17.93 -8.57 -8.23
N GLU A 142 -17.53 -9.81 -7.97
CA GLU A 142 -18.34 -10.81 -7.25
C GLU A 142 -18.61 -10.41 -5.80
N MET A 143 -17.65 -9.74 -5.16
CA MET A 143 -17.79 -9.24 -3.79
C MET A 143 -18.49 -7.88 -3.68
N GLY A 144 -18.90 -7.27 -4.79
CA GLY A 144 -19.53 -5.95 -4.80
C GLY A 144 -18.60 -4.81 -4.36
N GLN A 145 -17.28 -5.02 -4.41
CA GLN A 145 -16.26 -4.06 -3.99
C GLN A 145 -15.91 -3.10 -5.14
N SER A 146 -15.88 -1.80 -4.87
CA SER A 146 -15.36 -0.81 -5.82
C SER A 146 -13.84 -0.88 -5.88
N SER A 147 -13.26 -0.67 -7.05
CA SER A 147 -11.81 -0.62 -7.26
C SER A 147 -11.45 0.20 -8.50
N GLN A 148 -10.25 0.79 -8.51
CA GLN A 148 -9.76 1.57 -9.66
C GLN A 148 -9.72 0.77 -10.95
N ALA A 149 -9.36 -0.52 -10.88
CA ALA A 149 -9.34 -1.40 -12.03
C ALA A 149 -10.74 -1.57 -12.68
N ARG A 150 -11.82 -1.51 -11.89
CA ARG A 150 -13.19 -1.56 -12.41
C ARG A 150 -13.59 -0.27 -13.13
N THR A 151 -13.10 0.87 -12.67
CA THR A 151 -13.37 2.17 -13.31
C THR A 151 -12.55 2.35 -14.58
N TRP A 152 -11.33 1.80 -14.63
CA TRP A 152 -10.44 1.90 -15.80
C TRP A 152 -9.94 0.53 -16.28
N PRO A 153 -10.70 -0.19 -17.12
CA PRO A 153 -10.35 -1.55 -17.57
C PRO A 153 -9.04 -1.65 -18.36
N LYS A 154 -8.57 -0.54 -18.96
CA LYS A 154 -7.32 -0.50 -19.73
C LYS A 154 -6.07 -0.30 -18.85
N LEU A 155 -6.24 -0.04 -17.56
CA LEU A 155 -5.15 0.28 -16.63
C LEU A 155 -4.03 -0.76 -16.66
N GLY A 156 -4.38 -2.05 -16.72
CA GLY A 156 -3.40 -3.14 -16.78
C GLY A 156 -2.41 -3.06 -17.95
N ARG A 157 -2.80 -2.44 -19.07
CA ARG A 157 -1.93 -2.28 -20.26
C ARG A 157 -0.87 -1.19 -20.06
N PHE A 158 -1.16 -0.17 -19.25
CA PHE A 158 -0.27 0.96 -19.03
C PHE A 158 0.76 0.70 -17.92
N ILE A 159 0.43 -0.17 -16.95
CA ILE A 159 1.27 -0.44 -15.78
C ILE A 159 2.73 -0.76 -16.13
N PRO A 160 3.05 -1.67 -17.09
CA PRO A 160 4.45 -1.95 -17.42
C PRO A 160 5.21 -0.72 -17.94
N GLY A 161 4.55 0.12 -18.73
CA GLY A 161 5.13 1.37 -19.22
C GLY A 161 5.42 2.35 -18.08
N VAL A 162 4.50 2.49 -17.13
CA VAL A 162 4.70 3.31 -15.93
C VAL A 162 5.90 2.82 -15.11
N LEU A 163 6.01 1.50 -14.89
CA LEU A 163 7.14 0.91 -14.15
C LEU A 163 8.48 1.18 -14.84
N ILE A 164 8.55 1.10 -16.18
CA ILE A 164 9.75 1.43 -16.94
C ILE A 164 10.11 2.92 -16.78
N CYS A 165 9.13 3.81 -16.89
CA CYS A 165 9.36 5.24 -16.63
C CYS A 165 9.90 5.49 -15.21
N LEU A 166 9.32 4.83 -14.19
CA LEU A 166 9.79 4.94 -12.81
C LEU A 166 11.24 4.46 -12.65
N ILE A 167 11.64 3.37 -13.32
CA ILE A 167 13.05 2.92 -13.35
C ILE A 167 13.94 4.01 -13.93
N LEU A 168 13.59 4.58 -15.08
CA LEU A 168 14.39 5.61 -15.73
C LEU A 168 14.56 6.85 -14.84
N PHE A 169 13.48 7.33 -14.22
CA PHE A 169 13.54 8.46 -13.29
C PHE A 169 14.42 8.16 -12.06
N SER A 170 14.32 6.96 -11.51
CA SER A 170 15.16 6.52 -10.39
C SER A 170 16.65 6.51 -10.77
N LEU A 171 16.99 6.03 -11.99
CA LEU A 171 18.35 6.07 -12.50
C LEU A 171 18.86 7.50 -12.72
N THR A 172 17.98 8.43 -13.14
CA THR A 172 18.33 9.85 -13.23
C THR A 172 18.69 10.44 -11.86
N VAL A 173 17.94 10.10 -10.80
CA VAL A 173 18.29 10.53 -9.44
C VAL A 173 19.66 10.01 -9.02
N CYS A 174 19.93 8.73 -9.27
CA CYS A 174 21.23 8.12 -9.00
C CYS A 174 22.37 8.82 -9.75
N PHE A 175 22.13 9.19 -11.01
CA PHE A 175 23.14 9.86 -11.84
C PHE A 175 23.44 11.29 -11.35
N LEU A 176 22.44 12.00 -10.85
CA LEU A 176 22.60 13.34 -10.30
C LEU A 176 23.32 13.34 -8.94
N ASP A 177 23.14 12.29 -8.13
CA ASP A 177 23.75 12.18 -6.82
C ASP A 177 23.94 10.71 -6.40
N ASN A 178 25.20 10.28 -6.36
CA ASN A 178 25.60 8.91 -6.05
C ASN A 178 25.18 8.44 -4.65
N ARG A 179 24.82 9.35 -3.73
CA ARG A 179 24.30 8.97 -2.40
C ARG A 179 23.01 8.12 -2.49
N TRP A 180 22.28 8.22 -3.60
CA TRP A 180 21.04 7.50 -3.82
C TRP A 180 21.20 6.16 -4.53
N ILE A 181 22.43 5.70 -4.80
CA ILE A 181 22.68 4.49 -5.59
C ILE A 181 21.98 3.26 -5.02
N LEU A 182 22.11 3.01 -3.72
CA LEU A 182 21.53 1.83 -3.08
C LEU A 182 20.00 1.86 -3.13
N LEU A 183 19.40 3.01 -2.83
CA LEU A 183 17.94 3.17 -2.88
C LEU A 183 17.43 3.01 -4.32
N SER A 184 18.15 3.56 -5.30
CA SER A 184 17.81 3.45 -6.71
C SER A 184 17.91 2.01 -7.21
N LEU A 185 18.91 1.24 -6.77
CA LEU A 185 19.03 -0.18 -7.08
C LEU A 185 17.86 -0.98 -6.50
N CYS A 186 17.52 -0.77 -5.21
CA CYS A 186 16.36 -1.40 -4.58
C CYS A 186 15.07 -1.09 -5.34
N PHE A 187 14.89 0.18 -5.70
CA PHE A 187 13.73 0.65 -6.46
C PHE A 187 13.65 -0.01 -7.84
N CYS A 188 14.76 -0.07 -8.58
CA CYS A 188 14.85 -0.75 -9.86
C CYS A 188 14.54 -2.25 -9.75
N LEU A 189 15.04 -2.94 -8.72
CA LEU A 189 14.73 -4.33 -8.45
C LEU A 189 13.22 -4.53 -8.19
N SER A 190 12.61 -3.63 -7.41
CA SER A 190 11.18 -3.67 -7.14
C SER A 190 10.36 -3.46 -8.42
N CYS A 191 10.66 -2.43 -9.21
CA CYS A 191 9.98 -2.20 -10.48
C CYS A 191 10.18 -3.37 -11.46
N GLY A 192 11.40 -3.90 -11.58
CA GLY A 192 11.72 -5.03 -12.45
C GLY A 192 10.97 -6.30 -12.05
N GLY A 193 10.88 -6.58 -10.74
CA GLY A 193 10.08 -7.69 -10.21
C GLY A 193 8.60 -7.56 -10.54
N LEU A 194 8.03 -6.35 -10.40
CA LEU A 194 6.63 -6.08 -10.76
C LEU A 194 6.39 -6.22 -12.27
N VAL A 195 7.30 -5.73 -13.12
CA VAL A 195 7.22 -5.94 -14.59
C VAL A 195 7.20 -7.44 -14.91
N GLN A 196 8.07 -8.22 -14.27
CA GLN A 196 8.15 -9.66 -14.52
C GLN A 196 6.89 -10.40 -14.06
N LEU A 197 6.31 -10.01 -12.92
CA LEU A 197 5.03 -10.54 -12.44
C LEU A 197 3.89 -10.21 -13.40
N CYS A 198 3.83 -8.99 -13.93
CA CYS A 198 2.85 -8.58 -14.94
C CYS A 198 2.94 -9.44 -16.21
N ARG A 199 4.15 -9.82 -16.65
CA ARG A 199 4.38 -10.67 -17.82
C ARG A 199 4.04 -12.14 -17.61
N ARG A 200 4.34 -12.68 -16.42
CA ARG A 200 4.17 -14.12 -16.11
C ARG A 200 2.76 -14.51 -15.67
N SER A 201 1.95 -13.55 -15.25
CA SER A 201 0.62 -13.85 -14.73
C SER A 201 -0.39 -14.00 -15.87
N SER A 202 -0.65 -15.24 -16.29
CA SER A 202 -1.67 -15.61 -17.29
C SER A 202 -2.99 -16.13 -16.69
N GLY A 203 -3.27 -15.86 -15.41
CA GLY A 203 -4.50 -16.31 -14.73
C GLY A 203 -5.08 -15.32 -13.71
N CYS A 204 -6.23 -15.67 -13.14
CA CYS A 204 -6.90 -14.95 -12.05
C CYS A 204 -5.98 -14.86 -10.81
N GLY A 205 -6.01 -13.72 -10.10
CA GLY A 205 -5.06 -13.38 -9.03
C GLY A 205 -4.93 -14.45 -7.93
N SER A 206 -3.92 -15.32 -8.05
CA SER A 206 -3.65 -16.32 -7.02
C SER A 206 -3.16 -15.64 -5.73
N PRO A 207 -3.38 -16.24 -4.54
CA PRO A 207 -2.83 -15.72 -3.30
C PRO A 207 -1.30 -15.50 -3.37
N LEU A 208 -0.59 -16.40 -4.08
CA LEU A 208 0.84 -16.30 -4.29
C LEU A 208 1.21 -15.07 -5.12
N PHE A 209 0.45 -14.75 -6.18
CA PHE A 209 0.71 -13.56 -6.99
C PHE A 209 0.70 -12.29 -6.13
N ARG A 210 -0.32 -12.14 -5.27
CA ARG A 210 -0.42 -10.98 -4.38
C ARG A 210 0.75 -10.90 -3.41
N VAL A 211 1.10 -12.01 -2.75
CA VAL A 211 2.23 -12.07 -1.83
C VAL A 211 3.54 -11.70 -2.52
N LEU A 212 3.76 -12.19 -3.74
CA LEU A 212 4.94 -11.83 -4.53
C LEU A 212 4.93 -10.36 -4.93
N THR A 213 3.78 -9.79 -5.31
CA THR A 213 3.65 -8.37 -5.65
C THR A 213 4.06 -7.48 -4.48
N ASP A 214 3.67 -7.81 -3.24
CA ASP A 214 4.08 -7.07 -2.05
C ASP A 214 5.53 -7.36 -1.64
N ALA A 215 5.98 -8.62 -1.71
CA ALA A 215 7.32 -9.03 -1.33
C ALA A 215 8.41 -8.35 -2.20
N VAL A 216 8.11 -8.05 -3.45
CA VAL A 216 9.03 -7.33 -4.36
C VAL A 216 9.36 -5.92 -3.86
N LEU A 217 8.50 -5.29 -3.05
CA LEU A 217 8.79 -4.00 -2.40
C LEU A 217 9.76 -4.12 -1.22
N LEU A 218 10.03 -5.34 -0.75
CA LEU A 218 10.99 -5.63 0.32
C LEU A 218 12.42 -5.84 -0.20
N SER A 219 12.71 -5.42 -1.44
CA SER A 219 14.06 -5.47 -2.02
C SER A 219 15.17 -4.84 -1.15
N PRO A 220 14.93 -3.82 -0.30
CA PRO A 220 15.97 -3.32 0.59
C PRO A 220 16.50 -4.35 1.58
N LEU A 221 15.70 -5.36 1.95
CA LEU A 221 16.14 -6.42 2.87
C LEU A 221 17.31 -7.26 2.31
N ILE A 222 17.50 -7.27 0.99
CA ILE A 222 18.63 -7.96 0.33
C ILE A 222 19.97 -7.32 0.71
N PHE A 223 19.97 -6.04 1.03
CA PHE A 223 21.17 -5.24 1.30
C PHE A 223 21.38 -4.94 2.78
N ILE A 224 20.47 -5.38 3.65
CA ILE A 224 20.67 -5.34 5.11
C ILE A 224 21.49 -6.58 5.47
N VAL A 225 22.82 -6.44 5.38
CA VAL A 225 23.83 -7.41 5.82
C VAL A 225 24.70 -6.76 6.87
#